data_AF-A0A3B9LDM4-F1
#
_entry.id   AF-A0A3B9LDM4-F1
#
_cell.length_a   1.000
_cell.length_b   1.000
_cell.length_c   1.000
_cell.angle_alpha   90.00
_cell.angle_beta   90.00
_cell.angle_gamma   90.00
#
_symmetry.space_group_name_H-M   'P 1'
#
loop_
_entity.id
_entity.type
_entity.pdbx_description
1 polymer ?
#
loop_
_entity_poly.entity_id
_entity_poly.type
_entity_poly.pdbx_seq_one_letter_code
_entity_poly.pdbx_strand_id
1 'polypeptide(L)'
;MYGSDARFIHSLGLFDRTANETLQPDLVEAYLNLHFPVITEGGLDLKLGKFVTLEGAETIDPRANFFYSHTYIFNFGIPFNHTGALATFHASKLLDLYAGITRGVNTSVDDNNDSPAFHGGVGLNLLDGKLTALATTHIGPETVNDNRHNRYLNDITITAKPTKNFIAITDLNYIYDEAADATGYGVAQ
;
A
#
# COMPACT_ATOMS: atom_id res chain seq x y z
N MET A 1 11.43 -5.40 12.75
CA MET A 1 10.49 -5.38 13.89
C MET A 1 10.55 -6.72 14.62
N TYR A 2 10.16 -6.78 15.89
CA TYR A 2 9.92 -8.03 16.62
C TYR A 2 8.64 -7.88 17.44
N GLY A 3 7.67 -8.78 17.28
CA GLY A 3 6.39 -8.66 17.99
C GLY A 3 5.31 -9.63 17.53
N SER A 4 4.12 -9.51 18.14
CA SER A 4 2.96 -10.34 17.80
C SER A 4 2.33 -10.02 16.45
N ASP A 5 2.52 -8.79 15.98
CA ASP A 5 1.85 -8.30 14.78
C ASP A 5 2.56 -8.78 13.51
N ALA A 6 3.84 -9.11 13.63
CA ALA A 6 4.65 -9.74 12.57
C ALA A 6 3.97 -10.99 11.99
N ARG A 7 3.17 -11.72 12.77
CA ARG A 7 2.43 -12.90 12.26
C ARG A 7 1.35 -12.57 11.23
N PHE A 8 0.89 -11.33 11.17
CA PHE A 8 -0.18 -10.89 10.28
C PHE A 8 0.36 -10.10 9.09
N ILE A 9 1.44 -9.34 9.29
CA ILE A 9 1.94 -8.38 8.31
C ILE A 9 3.21 -8.82 7.56
N HIS A 10 3.78 -9.98 7.92
CA HIS A 10 4.94 -10.52 7.23
C HIS A 10 4.63 -10.81 5.77
N SER A 11 5.69 -10.88 4.97
CA SER A 11 5.58 -11.16 3.55
C SER A 11 6.07 -12.56 3.22
N LEU A 12 5.51 -13.17 2.18
CA LEU A 12 5.94 -14.48 1.70
C LEU A 12 7.45 -14.50 1.38
N GLY A 13 8.14 -15.48 1.95
CA GLY A 13 9.57 -15.74 1.80
C GLY A 13 10.50 -14.91 2.72
N LEU A 14 10.01 -13.89 3.43
CA LEU A 14 10.83 -13.13 4.38
C LEU A 14 10.39 -13.39 5.82
N PHE A 15 11.19 -14.14 6.55
CA PHE A 15 10.97 -14.50 7.97
C PHE A 15 9.65 -15.24 8.28
N ASP A 16 8.83 -15.53 7.26
CA ASP A 16 7.53 -16.21 7.31
C ASP A 16 7.57 -17.63 7.89
N ARG A 17 8.75 -18.28 7.88
CA ARG A 17 8.98 -19.62 8.45
C ARG A 17 10.01 -19.65 9.58
N THR A 18 10.40 -18.48 10.11
CA THR A 18 11.52 -18.37 11.07
C THR A 18 11.11 -18.72 12.50
N ALA A 19 9.85 -18.50 12.88
CA ALA A 19 9.34 -18.86 14.19
C ALA A 19 7.90 -19.39 14.11
N ASN A 20 7.56 -20.34 14.98
CA ASN A 20 6.19 -20.85 15.16
C ASN A 20 5.53 -20.27 16.43
N GLU A 21 6.09 -19.17 16.94
CA GLU A 21 5.72 -18.55 18.20
C GLU A 21 4.88 -17.30 17.95
N THR A 22 4.18 -16.81 18.98
CA THR A 22 3.40 -15.57 18.85
C THR A 22 4.31 -14.38 18.56
N LEU A 23 5.48 -14.31 19.20
CA LEU A 23 6.44 -13.24 18.99
C LEU A 23 7.46 -13.67 17.95
N GLN A 24 7.60 -12.89 16.88
CA GLN A 24 8.52 -13.23 15.80
C GLN A 24 9.14 -11.98 15.17
N PRO A 25 10.34 -12.11 14.56
CA PRO A 25 10.95 -11.02 13.81
C PRO A 25 10.28 -10.85 12.45
N ASP A 26 10.29 -9.62 11.93
CA ASP A 26 9.90 -9.31 10.56
C ASP A 26 10.67 -8.09 10.01
N LEU A 27 10.83 -8.02 8.70
CA LEU A 27 11.41 -6.87 8.00
C LEU A 27 10.29 -6.07 7.33
N VAL A 28 9.81 -5.02 8.01
CA VAL A 28 8.67 -4.22 7.56
C VAL A 28 8.96 -3.51 6.24
N GLU A 29 10.10 -2.82 6.16
CA GLU A 29 10.56 -2.14 4.94
C GLU A 29 12.08 -2.27 4.80
N ALA A 30 12.54 -2.38 3.55
CA ALA A 30 13.94 -2.30 3.17
C ALA A 30 14.00 -1.90 1.69
N TYR A 31 14.28 -0.62 1.42
CA TYR A 31 14.30 -0.08 0.07
C TYR A 31 15.40 0.95 -0.14
N LEU A 32 15.81 1.10 -1.39
CA LEU A 32 16.58 2.23 -1.89
C LEU A 32 15.61 3.26 -2.46
N ASN A 33 15.85 4.55 -2.18
CA ASN A 33 15.09 5.64 -2.79
C ASN A 33 16.04 6.56 -3.58
N LEU A 34 15.72 6.80 -4.84
CA LEU A 34 16.53 7.59 -5.76
C LEU A 34 15.70 8.77 -6.29
N HIS A 35 16.19 9.98 -6.10
CA HIS A 35 15.55 11.20 -6.59
C HIS A 35 16.22 11.68 -7.88
N PHE A 36 15.42 11.89 -8.92
CA PHE A 36 15.84 12.42 -10.20
C PHE A 36 15.16 13.78 -10.45
N PRO A 37 15.89 14.91 -10.37
CA PRO A 37 15.32 16.24 -10.59
C PRO A 37 15.16 16.52 -12.10
N VAL A 38 14.26 15.78 -12.76
CA VAL A 38 14.02 15.82 -14.21
C VAL A 38 12.55 16.05 -14.54
N ILE A 39 12.26 16.55 -15.75
CA ILE A 39 10.91 16.77 -16.31
C ILE A 39 10.11 17.91 -15.64
N THR A 40 10.02 17.94 -14.31
CA THR A 40 9.30 18.96 -13.52
C THR A 40 10.18 19.49 -12.38
N GLU A 41 9.74 20.56 -11.70
CA GLU A 41 10.42 21.06 -10.49
C GLU A 41 10.45 20.02 -9.36
N GLY A 42 9.43 19.16 -9.27
CA GLY A 42 9.35 18.11 -8.26
C GLY A 42 10.10 16.83 -8.63
N GLY A 43 10.39 16.61 -9.92
CA GLY A 43 11.18 15.48 -10.37
C GLY A 43 10.45 14.13 -10.35
N LEU A 44 11.25 13.07 -10.34
CA LEU A 44 10.84 11.67 -10.30
C LEU A 44 11.57 10.97 -9.15
N ASP A 45 10.82 10.35 -8.26
CA ASP A 45 11.35 9.46 -7.22
C ASP A 45 11.18 8.00 -7.63
N LEU A 46 12.22 7.20 -7.41
CA LEU A 46 12.21 5.77 -7.66
C LEU A 46 12.55 5.01 -6.37
N LYS A 47 11.55 4.29 -5.86
CA LYS A 47 11.65 3.40 -4.71
C LYS A 47 11.85 1.95 -5.18
N LEU A 48 12.91 1.29 -4.70
CA LEU A 48 13.30 -0.07 -5.08
C LEU A 48 13.49 -0.94 -3.84
N GLY A 49 12.72 -2.01 -3.69
CA GLY A 49 12.84 -2.95 -2.58
C GLY A 49 11.49 -3.30 -1.97
N LYS A 50 11.47 -3.57 -0.66
CA LYS A 50 10.26 -3.86 0.11
C LYS A 50 9.74 -2.59 0.78
N PHE A 51 8.50 -2.22 0.53
CA PHE A 51 7.88 -1.00 1.04
C PHE A 51 6.42 -1.21 1.44
N VAL A 52 5.94 -0.40 2.37
CA VAL A 52 4.52 -0.38 2.77
C VAL A 52 3.67 0.10 1.59
N THR A 53 2.45 -0.44 1.49
CA THR A 53 1.51 -0.07 0.42
C THR A 53 1.22 1.44 0.35
N LEU A 54 0.69 1.87 -0.79
CA LEU A 54 0.11 3.21 -0.92
C LEU A 54 -1.37 3.24 -0.50
N GLU A 55 -2.01 2.06 -0.43
CA GLU A 55 -3.43 1.92 -0.14
C GLU A 55 -3.70 2.04 1.36
N GLY A 56 -4.80 2.68 1.71
CA GLY A 56 -5.31 2.78 3.05
C GLY A 56 -4.83 3.98 3.85
N ALA A 57 -5.67 4.40 4.78
CA ALA A 57 -5.38 5.51 5.69
C ALA A 57 -4.47 5.13 6.87
N GLU A 58 -4.37 3.83 7.16
CA GLU A 58 -3.69 3.31 8.34
C GLU A 58 -2.38 2.63 7.97
N THR A 59 -1.38 2.75 8.85
CA THR A 59 -0.04 2.22 8.62
C THR A 59 0.33 1.17 9.65
N ILE A 60 1.33 0.34 9.30
CA ILE A 60 1.90 -0.67 10.20
C ILE A 60 2.51 -0.03 11.46
N ASP A 61 3.06 1.18 11.36
CA ASP A 61 3.62 1.87 12.52
C ASP A 61 2.50 2.57 13.31
N PRO A 62 2.14 2.08 14.51
CA PRO A 62 1.02 2.65 15.27
C PRO A 62 1.26 4.11 15.66
N ARG A 63 2.50 4.61 15.62
CA ARG A 63 2.83 6.02 15.91
C ARG A 63 2.38 6.98 14.81
N ALA A 64 2.15 6.46 13.60
CA ALA A 64 1.65 7.25 12.47
C ALA A 64 0.11 7.25 12.37
N ASN A 65 -0.57 6.43 13.19
CA ASN A 65 -2.02 6.35 13.21
C ASN A 65 -2.63 7.24 14.28
N PHE A 66 -3.84 7.74 14.04
CA PHE A 66 -4.57 8.60 14.99
C PHE A 66 -5.12 7.81 16.18
N PHE A 67 -5.58 6.58 15.90
CA PHE A 67 -6.06 5.63 16.90
C PHE A 67 -5.09 4.46 17.03
N TYR A 68 -5.05 3.85 18.22
CA TYR A 68 -4.22 2.67 18.48
C TYR A 68 -4.79 1.40 17.84
N SER A 69 -6.11 1.32 17.70
CA SER A 69 -6.81 0.19 17.09
C SER A 69 -6.93 0.38 15.58
N HIS A 70 -6.89 -0.74 14.85
CA HIS A 70 -7.08 -0.75 13.41
C HIS A 70 -8.52 -0.97 12.97
N THR A 71 -8.88 -0.38 11.83
CA THR A 71 -10.16 -0.64 11.18
C THR A 71 -10.18 -2.03 10.55
N TYR A 72 -11.38 -2.50 10.19
CA TYR A 72 -11.51 -3.79 9.53
C TYR A 72 -10.85 -3.80 8.13
N ILE A 73 -10.92 -2.68 7.41
CA ILE A 73 -10.37 -2.59 6.05
C ILE A 73 -8.84 -2.57 6.05
N PHE A 74 -8.17 -2.14 7.14
CA PHE A 74 -6.72 -2.26 7.25
C PHE A 74 -6.23 -3.72 7.16
N ASN A 75 -6.96 -4.66 7.79
CA ASN A 75 -6.55 -6.06 7.81
C ASN A 75 -7.04 -6.88 6.61
N PHE A 76 -8.15 -6.48 5.99
CA PHE A 76 -8.84 -7.32 4.99
C PHE A 76 -9.14 -6.59 3.67
N GLY A 77 -8.99 -5.27 3.64
CA GLY A 77 -9.39 -4.41 2.53
C GLY A 77 -8.23 -3.96 1.64
N ILE A 78 -6.99 -4.03 2.14
CA ILE A 78 -5.80 -3.47 1.50
C ILE A 78 -4.57 -4.40 1.69
N PRO A 79 -3.54 -4.27 0.83
CA PRO A 79 -2.22 -4.87 1.07
C PRO A 79 -1.53 -4.25 2.30
N PHE A 80 -0.59 -4.95 2.93
CA PHE A 80 0.29 -4.34 3.93
C PHE A 80 1.56 -3.80 3.29
N ASN A 81 2.15 -4.57 2.37
CA ASN A 81 3.41 -4.22 1.74
C ASN A 81 3.55 -4.85 0.35
N HIS A 82 4.51 -4.33 -0.39
CA HIS A 82 4.92 -4.82 -1.69
C HIS A 82 6.43 -4.93 -1.77
N THR A 83 6.91 -5.85 -2.61
CA THR A 83 8.31 -5.91 -3.02
C THR A 83 8.41 -5.68 -4.52
N GLY A 84 9.21 -4.69 -4.93
CA GLY A 84 9.36 -4.34 -6.34
C GLY A 84 9.94 -2.94 -6.55
N ALA A 85 9.43 -2.26 -7.58
CA ALA A 85 9.81 -0.91 -7.93
C ALA A 85 8.57 -0.02 -8.01
N LEU A 86 8.64 1.18 -7.44
CA LEU A 86 7.58 2.18 -7.49
C LEU A 86 8.18 3.52 -7.90
N ALA A 87 7.67 4.10 -8.97
CA ALA A 87 8.01 5.42 -9.42
C ALA A 87 6.92 6.41 -9.00
N THR A 88 7.33 7.55 -8.43
CA THR A 88 6.47 8.69 -8.11
C THR A 88 6.90 9.87 -8.97
N PHE A 89 6.03 10.27 -9.88
CA PHE A 89 6.25 11.44 -10.73
C PHE A 89 5.51 12.65 -10.18
N HIS A 90 6.27 13.65 -9.74
CA HIS A 90 5.76 14.90 -9.18
C HIS A 90 5.38 15.86 -10.30
N ALA A 91 4.22 15.64 -10.91
CA ALA A 91 3.76 16.40 -12.08
C ALA A 91 3.61 17.90 -11.78
N SER A 92 3.15 18.24 -10.57
CA SER A 92 3.06 19.62 -10.09
C SER A 92 2.98 19.66 -8.55
N LYS A 93 2.89 20.85 -7.96
CA LYS A 93 2.62 21.00 -6.51
C LYS A 93 1.29 20.40 -6.04
N LEU A 94 0.37 20.15 -6.97
CA LEU A 94 -0.98 19.67 -6.70
C LEU A 94 -1.20 18.20 -7.11
N LEU A 95 -0.31 17.62 -7.90
CA LEU A 95 -0.55 16.34 -8.57
C LEU A 95 0.71 15.49 -8.57
N ASP A 96 0.58 14.29 -7.99
CA ASP A 96 1.56 13.22 -8.04
C ASP A 96 0.95 12.01 -8.75
N LEU A 97 1.75 11.35 -9.59
CA LEU A 97 1.38 10.12 -10.28
C LEU A 97 2.26 8.98 -9.80
N TYR A 98 1.67 7.85 -9.48
CA TYR A 98 2.34 6.67 -8.96
C TYR A 98 2.19 5.53 -9.95
N ALA A 99 3.30 4.86 -10.28
CA ALA A 99 3.28 3.66 -11.12
C ALA A 99 4.44 2.75 -10.74
N GLY A 100 4.13 1.47 -10.56
CA GLY A 100 5.06 0.49 -10.05
C GLY A 100 4.74 -0.91 -10.51
N ILE A 101 5.77 -1.74 -10.44
CA ILE A 101 5.70 -3.18 -10.70
C ILE A 101 6.12 -3.88 -9.42
N THR A 102 5.27 -4.76 -8.94
CA THR A 102 5.46 -5.48 -7.68
C THR A 102 5.35 -6.98 -7.92
N ARG A 103 5.77 -7.73 -6.92
CA ARG A 103 5.64 -9.20 -6.84
C ARG A 103 4.24 -9.65 -6.42
N GLY A 104 3.29 -8.73 -6.25
CA GLY A 104 1.98 -9.03 -5.69
C GLY A 104 1.77 -8.53 -4.25
N VAL A 105 0.70 -8.98 -3.63
CA VAL A 105 0.24 -8.53 -2.31
C VAL A 105 0.97 -9.31 -1.22
N ASN A 106 1.67 -8.60 -0.33
CA ASN A 106 2.37 -9.20 0.82
C ASN A 106 3.37 -10.30 0.40
N THR A 107 4.00 -10.18 -0.78
CA THR A 107 5.03 -11.08 -1.28
C THR A 107 6.42 -10.42 -1.24
N SER A 108 7.49 -11.20 -1.06
CA SER A 108 8.84 -10.62 -1.02
C SER A 108 9.97 -11.37 -1.69
N VAL A 109 10.44 -12.52 -1.20
CA VAL A 109 11.45 -13.34 -1.91
C VAL A 109 10.87 -14.62 -2.47
N ASP A 110 9.79 -15.11 -1.87
CA ASP A 110 8.90 -16.09 -2.48
C ASP A 110 7.72 -15.40 -3.17
N ASP A 111 7.02 -16.16 -3.99
CA ASP A 111 5.87 -15.71 -4.74
C ASP A 111 4.74 -16.76 -4.63
N ASN A 112 3.50 -16.30 -4.64
CA ASN A 112 2.33 -17.17 -4.66
C ASN A 112 1.88 -17.49 -6.10
N ASN A 113 2.35 -16.70 -7.06
CA ASN A 113 2.13 -16.87 -8.49
C ASN A 113 3.45 -16.60 -9.26
N ASP A 114 3.47 -16.74 -10.59
CA ASP A 114 4.69 -16.47 -11.39
C ASP A 114 4.54 -15.20 -12.26
N SER A 115 3.68 -14.26 -11.86
CA SER A 115 3.35 -13.04 -12.59
C SER A 115 3.61 -11.77 -11.77
N PRO A 116 4.14 -10.70 -12.39
CA PRO A 116 4.21 -9.41 -11.73
C PRO A 116 2.81 -8.77 -11.63
N ALA A 117 2.65 -7.90 -10.63
CA ALA A 117 1.47 -7.07 -10.46
C ALA A 117 1.78 -5.59 -10.65
N PHE A 118 0.79 -4.82 -11.08
CA PHE A 118 0.83 -3.37 -11.12
C PHE A 118 0.45 -2.79 -9.76
N HIS A 119 1.14 -1.72 -9.34
CA HIS A 119 0.75 -0.91 -8.20
C HIS A 119 0.90 0.57 -8.55
N GLY A 120 -0.11 1.39 -8.30
CA GLY A 120 -0.03 2.79 -8.68
C GLY A 120 -1.24 3.60 -8.24
N GLY A 121 -1.33 4.83 -8.74
CA GLY A 121 -2.36 5.75 -8.30
C GLY A 121 -2.11 7.20 -8.66
N VAL A 122 -2.97 8.06 -8.13
CA VAL A 122 -2.96 9.50 -8.29
C VAL A 122 -3.11 10.15 -6.92
N GLY A 123 -2.16 11.01 -6.59
CA GLY A 123 -2.17 11.85 -5.39
C GLY A 123 -2.53 13.29 -5.75
N LEU A 124 -3.47 13.86 -5.01
CA LEU A 124 -3.86 15.26 -5.10
C LEU A 124 -3.54 15.98 -3.81
N ASN A 125 -2.83 17.09 -3.93
CA ASN A 125 -2.52 18.00 -2.83
C ASN A 125 -3.22 19.34 -3.05
N LEU A 126 -4.37 19.54 -2.42
CA LEU A 126 -5.24 20.69 -2.65
C LEU A 126 -5.26 21.61 -1.42
N LEU A 127 -5.63 22.87 -1.66
CA LEU A 127 -5.80 23.88 -0.60
C LEU A 127 -4.57 23.99 0.30
N ASP A 128 -3.38 24.00 -0.29
CA ASP A 128 -2.08 24.04 0.40
C ASP A 128 -1.90 22.91 1.44
N GLY A 129 -2.37 21.69 1.12
CA GLY A 129 -2.26 20.52 2.00
C GLY A 129 -3.32 20.44 3.09
N LYS A 130 -4.36 21.28 3.02
CA LYS A 130 -5.54 21.15 3.88
C LYS A 130 -6.53 20.11 3.36
N LEU A 131 -6.44 19.75 2.08
CA LEU A 131 -7.24 18.69 1.49
C LEU A 131 -6.33 17.84 0.62
N THR A 132 -6.13 16.58 0.98
CA THR A 132 -5.35 15.63 0.18
C THR A 132 -6.23 14.44 -0.15
N ALA A 133 -6.10 13.94 -1.37
CA ALA A 133 -6.74 12.70 -1.78
C ALA A 133 -5.69 11.80 -2.45
N LEU A 134 -5.64 10.54 -2.08
CA LEU A 134 -4.80 9.53 -2.70
C LEU A 134 -5.72 8.43 -3.20
N ALA A 135 -5.78 8.26 -4.52
CA ALA A 135 -6.53 7.18 -5.16
C ALA A 135 -5.52 6.18 -5.73
N THR A 136 -5.55 4.95 -5.26
CA THR A 136 -4.55 3.93 -5.57
C THR A 136 -5.20 2.65 -6.04
N THR A 137 -4.44 1.86 -6.80
CA THR A 137 -4.84 0.53 -7.19
C THR A 137 -3.65 -0.41 -7.25
N HIS A 138 -3.90 -1.64 -6.82
CA HIS A 138 -3.08 -2.80 -7.10
C HIS A 138 -3.84 -3.77 -8.01
N ILE A 139 -3.18 -4.22 -9.08
CA ILE A 139 -3.78 -5.09 -10.09
C ILE A 139 -2.79 -6.19 -10.47
N GLY A 140 -3.14 -7.44 -10.19
CA GLY A 140 -2.37 -8.58 -10.67
C GLY A 140 -2.94 -9.91 -10.19
N PRO A 141 -2.38 -11.03 -10.65
CA PRO A 141 -2.73 -12.34 -10.12
C PRO A 141 -2.29 -12.46 -8.67
N GLU A 142 -3.20 -12.92 -7.80
CA GLU A 142 -2.94 -13.03 -6.35
C GLU A 142 -3.36 -14.41 -5.78
N THR A 143 -3.86 -15.28 -6.65
CA THR A 143 -4.31 -16.62 -6.28
C THR A 143 -3.18 -17.62 -6.50
N VAL A 144 -3.00 -18.52 -5.53
CA VAL A 144 -1.90 -19.50 -5.54
C VAL A 144 -1.92 -20.34 -6.81
N ASN A 145 -0.81 -20.39 -7.54
CA ASN A 145 -0.65 -21.09 -8.82
C ASN A 145 -1.62 -20.63 -9.93
N ASP A 146 -2.12 -19.39 -9.86
CA ASP A 146 -2.93 -18.77 -10.91
C ASP A 146 -2.29 -17.49 -11.42
N ASN A 147 -1.94 -17.50 -12.70
CA ASN A 147 -1.27 -16.38 -13.37
C ASN A 147 -2.21 -15.62 -14.32
N ARG A 148 -3.51 -15.97 -14.34
CA ARG A 148 -4.47 -15.53 -15.38
C ARG A 148 -5.56 -14.63 -14.84
N HIS A 149 -6.01 -14.86 -13.62
CA HIS A 149 -7.11 -14.11 -13.00
C HIS A 149 -6.54 -13.04 -12.07
N ASN A 150 -6.89 -11.79 -12.36
CA ASN A 150 -6.44 -10.65 -11.57
C ASN A 150 -7.33 -10.42 -10.35
N ARG A 151 -6.70 -9.94 -9.28
CA ARG A 151 -7.36 -9.21 -8.20
C ARG A 151 -7.11 -7.72 -8.41
N TYR A 152 -8.16 -6.94 -8.29
CA TYR A 152 -8.16 -5.49 -8.32
C TYR A 152 -8.44 -5.01 -6.92
N LEU A 153 -7.45 -4.38 -6.30
CA LEU A 153 -7.58 -3.69 -5.03
C LEU A 153 -7.54 -2.20 -5.34
N ASN A 154 -8.58 -1.48 -4.96
CA ASN A 154 -8.71 -0.05 -5.23
C ASN A 154 -9.00 0.64 -3.92
N ASP A 155 -8.33 1.75 -3.69
CA ASP A 155 -8.46 2.49 -2.46
C ASP A 155 -8.47 4.00 -2.72
N ILE A 156 -9.26 4.72 -1.94
CA ILE A 156 -9.28 6.18 -1.93
C ILE A 156 -9.24 6.66 -0.48
N THR A 157 -8.09 7.19 -0.09
CA THR A 157 -7.93 7.90 1.17
C THR A 157 -8.07 9.42 0.95
N ILE A 158 -8.95 10.06 1.72
CA ILE A 158 -9.15 11.51 1.71
C ILE A 158 -8.84 12.05 3.10
N THR A 159 -7.89 12.98 3.20
CA THR A 159 -7.60 13.72 4.44
C THR A 159 -7.98 15.18 4.27
N ALA A 160 -8.81 15.69 5.19
CA ALA A 160 -9.24 17.07 5.23
C ALA A 160 -8.92 17.70 6.59
N LYS A 161 -8.48 18.96 6.57
CA LYS A 161 -8.24 19.80 7.76
C LYS A 161 -9.12 21.05 7.71
N PRO A 162 -10.43 20.95 7.98
CA PRO A 162 -11.36 22.08 7.87
C PRO A 162 -11.01 23.23 8.83
N THR A 163 -10.44 22.90 10.00
CA THR A 163 -9.95 23.88 10.97
C THR A 163 -8.58 23.48 11.50
N LYS A 164 -7.91 24.39 12.22
CA LYS A 164 -6.62 24.09 12.87
C LYS A 164 -6.66 22.97 13.91
N ASN A 165 -7.85 22.65 14.45
CA ASN A 165 -8.03 21.69 15.54
C ASN A 165 -8.86 20.48 15.10
N PHE A 166 -9.21 20.37 13.81
CA PHE A 166 -10.06 19.30 13.30
C PHE A 166 -9.46 18.71 12.04
N ILE A 167 -9.21 17.41 12.09
CA ILE A 167 -8.80 16.58 10.96
C ILE A 167 -9.85 15.48 10.76
N ALA A 168 -10.20 15.23 9.51
CA ALA A 168 -11.05 14.14 9.08
C ALA A 168 -10.29 13.32 8.03
N ILE A 169 -10.33 12.00 8.15
CA ILE A 169 -9.63 11.06 7.27
C ILE A 169 -10.63 9.98 6.87
N THR A 170 -11.08 9.94 5.63
CA THR A 170 -12.01 8.90 5.17
C THR A 170 -11.29 7.99 4.21
N ASP A 171 -11.49 6.69 4.39
CA ASP A 171 -10.89 5.65 3.58
C ASP A 171 -11.96 4.77 2.93
N LEU A 172 -11.79 4.48 1.64
CA LEU A 172 -12.78 3.82 0.79
C LEU A 172 -12.10 2.75 -0.04
N ASN A 173 -12.40 1.48 0.22
CA ASN A 173 -11.82 0.37 -0.52
C ASN A 173 -12.85 -0.36 -1.40
N TYR A 174 -12.42 -0.81 -2.57
CA TYR A 174 -13.18 -1.66 -3.48
C TYR A 174 -12.28 -2.77 -4.03
N ILE A 175 -12.73 -4.00 -3.89
CA ILE A 175 -12.04 -5.21 -4.29
C ILE A 175 -12.87 -5.96 -5.33
N TYR A 176 -12.22 -6.41 -6.39
CA TYR A 176 -12.77 -7.41 -7.30
C TYR A 176 -11.74 -8.52 -7.51
N ASP A 177 -12.16 -9.77 -7.35
CA ASP A 177 -11.33 -10.96 -7.57
C ASP A 177 -11.94 -11.81 -8.69
N GLU A 178 -11.21 -11.94 -9.81
CA GLU A 178 -11.65 -12.70 -10.97
C GLU A 178 -11.68 -14.22 -10.71
N ALA A 179 -10.79 -14.75 -9.86
CA ALA A 179 -10.72 -16.18 -9.60
C ALA A 179 -11.89 -16.66 -8.72
N ALA A 180 -12.30 -15.83 -7.77
CA ALA A 180 -13.43 -16.09 -6.89
C ALA A 180 -14.78 -15.59 -7.45
N ASP A 181 -14.77 -14.80 -8.52
CA ASP A 181 -15.91 -14.02 -9.02
C ASP A 181 -16.63 -13.26 -7.88
N ALA A 182 -15.84 -12.54 -7.09
CA ALA A 182 -16.31 -11.92 -5.86
C ALA A 182 -15.93 -10.44 -5.79
N THR A 183 -16.80 -9.65 -5.16
CA THR A 183 -16.55 -8.24 -4.88
C THR A 183 -16.58 -7.97 -3.39
N GLY A 184 -15.75 -7.03 -2.95
CA GLY A 184 -15.71 -6.52 -1.59
C GLY A 184 -15.66 -4.99 -1.61
N TYR A 185 -16.20 -4.35 -0.58
CA TYR A 185 -16.10 -2.91 -0.40
C TYR A 185 -16.15 -2.57 1.07
N GLY A 186 -15.59 -1.41 1.41
CA GLY A 186 -15.51 -0.96 2.78
C GLY A 186 -15.28 0.53 2.86
N VAL A 187 -15.67 1.07 4.00
CA VAL A 187 -15.50 2.48 4.35
C VAL A 187 -15.05 2.51 5.80
N ALA A 188 -14.00 3.26 6.10
CA ALA A 188 -13.52 3.39 7.47
C ALA A 188 -12.93 4.78 7.79
N GLN A 189 -12.89 5.05 9.11
CA GLN A 189 -12.26 6.20 9.77
C GLN A 189 -12.25 6.03 11.29
#